data_AF-A0A4Z0LLU4-F1
#
_entry.id   AF-A0A4Z0LLU4-F1
#
_cell.length_a   1.000
_cell.length_b   1.000
_cell.length_c   1.000
_cell.angle_alpha   90.00
_cell.angle_beta   90.00
_cell.angle_gamma   90.00
#
_symmetry.space_group_name_H-M   'P 1'
#
loop_
_entity.id
_entity.type
_entity.pdbx_description
1 polymer ?
#
loop_
_entity_poly.entity_id
_entity_poly.type
_entity_poly.pdbx_seq_one_letter_code
_entity_poly.pdbx_strand_id
1 'polypeptide(L)'
;LGQTPAPAREHTAEALMDRAAAAQWDDGYLNTYFTAKAPQERWSNLAECHELYCAGHLIEAGVAFFQATGKRRLLDVVCRLADHIDSTFGPGENQLHGYPGHPEIELALMRLYEVTEQPRYMALASYFIEQRGTQPHFYDEEYEKRGQTSYWHTYGPAWMVKDKAYSQAHLPISQQQTAIGHAVRFVYLMTGVAHLARLSNDEGKRQDCLRLWKNMAQRQLYITGGIGSQSSGEAFSSDYDLPNDSVYAESCASIGLMMFARRMLEMEADSQYADVMERALYNTVLGGMALDGKHFFYVNPLEVHPKSLKFNHIYDHVKPIRQRWFGCACCPPNIARVLTSLGHYIYTPRADALYINMYVGNSMEIPVENGALKLRIGGNYPWQEQVKIAIDSVQPVRHTLALRLPDWCPEAKVTLNGREVEQDIRKGYLHIRRSGQEGETG
;
A
#
# COMPACT_ATOMS: atom_id res chain seq x y z
N LEU A 1 12.85 2.78 -15.41
CA LEU A 1 13.07 4.19 -15.78
C LEU A 1 13.96 4.87 -14.75
N GLY A 2 13.54 4.97 -13.48
CA GLY A 2 14.37 5.61 -12.44
C GLY A 2 15.70 4.92 -12.10
N GLN A 3 15.79 3.58 -12.21
CA GLN A 3 17.04 2.83 -11.92
C GLN A 3 17.86 2.51 -13.17
N THR A 4 17.19 2.11 -14.25
CA THR A 4 17.81 1.85 -15.55
C THR A 4 17.03 2.62 -16.61
N PRO A 5 17.64 3.62 -17.25
CA PRO A 5 17.05 4.31 -18.39
C PRO A 5 16.76 3.34 -19.52
N ALA A 6 15.58 3.43 -20.12
CA ALA A 6 15.14 2.53 -21.19
C ALA A 6 14.29 3.31 -22.21
N PRO A 7 14.93 4.02 -23.17
CA PRO A 7 14.23 4.99 -24.04
C PRO A 7 13.02 4.41 -24.78
N ALA A 8 13.10 3.18 -25.28
CA ALA A 8 11.96 2.54 -25.97
C ALA A 8 10.76 2.26 -25.05
N ARG A 9 11.02 1.87 -23.80
CA ARG A 9 9.95 1.66 -22.80
C ARG A 9 9.36 2.99 -22.35
N GLU A 10 10.20 4.00 -22.21
CA GLU A 10 9.77 5.36 -21.88
C GLU A 10 8.88 5.94 -22.98
N HIS A 11 9.29 5.84 -24.24
CA HIS A 11 8.48 6.26 -25.38
C HIS A 11 7.11 5.54 -25.45
N THR A 12 7.10 4.23 -25.14
CA THR A 12 5.85 3.47 -25.06
C THR A 12 4.95 4.00 -23.94
N ALA A 13 5.51 4.32 -22.78
CA ALA A 13 4.76 4.88 -21.66
C ALA A 13 4.21 6.28 -22.01
N GLU A 14 4.99 7.14 -22.65
CA GLU A 14 4.56 8.46 -23.10
C GLU A 14 3.42 8.38 -24.10
N ALA A 15 3.50 7.47 -25.10
CA ALA A 15 2.42 7.26 -26.05
C ALA A 15 1.10 6.81 -25.38
N LEU A 16 1.18 6.04 -24.30
CA LEU A 16 0.00 5.67 -23.49
C LEU A 16 -0.53 6.86 -22.68
N MET A 17 0.35 7.72 -22.16
CA MET A 17 -0.03 8.94 -21.45
C MET A 17 -0.72 9.94 -22.36
N ASP A 18 -0.27 10.08 -23.60
CA ASP A 18 -0.91 10.95 -24.58
C ASP A 18 -2.32 10.47 -24.92
N ARG A 19 -2.55 9.15 -24.97
CA ARG A 19 -3.89 8.59 -25.12
C ARG A 19 -4.77 8.86 -23.90
N ALA A 20 -4.23 8.74 -22.69
CA ALA A 20 -4.96 9.08 -21.47
C ALA A 20 -5.33 10.57 -21.42
N ALA A 21 -4.38 11.45 -21.77
CA ALA A 21 -4.61 12.88 -21.86
C ALA A 21 -5.67 13.24 -22.92
N ALA A 22 -5.64 12.58 -24.08
CA ALA A 22 -6.63 12.78 -25.13
C ALA A 22 -8.03 12.25 -24.78
N ALA A 23 -8.13 11.29 -23.86
CA ALA A 23 -9.39 10.75 -23.37
C ALA A 23 -9.97 11.56 -22.20
N GLN A 24 -9.17 12.44 -21.56
CA GLN A 24 -9.61 13.25 -20.43
C GLN A 24 -10.54 14.36 -20.92
N TRP A 25 -11.69 14.51 -20.25
CA TRP A 25 -12.67 15.54 -20.57
C TRP A 25 -12.13 16.94 -20.22
N ASP A 26 -12.80 17.98 -20.72
CA ASP A 26 -12.41 19.37 -20.50
C ASP A 26 -12.45 19.75 -19.01
N ASP A 27 -13.42 19.21 -18.26
CA ASP A 27 -13.55 19.41 -16.80
C ASP A 27 -12.51 18.64 -15.97
N GLY A 28 -11.72 17.76 -16.59
CA GLY A 28 -10.69 16.95 -15.94
C GLY A 28 -11.10 15.52 -15.65
N TYR A 29 -12.38 15.16 -15.85
CA TYR A 29 -12.87 13.79 -15.66
C TYR A 29 -12.17 12.78 -16.59
N LEU A 30 -11.87 11.58 -16.07
CA LEU A 30 -11.26 10.50 -16.85
C LEU A 30 -11.67 9.11 -16.32
N ASN A 31 -12.57 8.46 -17.07
CA ASN A 31 -12.92 7.06 -16.87
C ASN A 31 -13.47 6.50 -18.18
N THR A 32 -12.97 5.36 -18.67
CA THR A 32 -13.38 4.83 -19.98
C THR A 32 -14.82 4.32 -20.01
N TYR A 33 -15.30 3.66 -18.95
CA TYR A 33 -16.66 3.11 -18.88
C TYR A 33 -17.69 4.23 -18.94
N PHE A 34 -17.53 5.23 -18.08
CA PHE A 34 -18.39 6.42 -18.02
C PHE A 34 -18.02 7.48 -19.06
N THR A 35 -17.10 7.20 -19.98
CA THR A 35 -16.95 8.00 -21.20
C THR A 35 -17.65 7.34 -22.38
N ALA A 36 -17.46 6.03 -22.55
CA ALA A 36 -17.89 5.32 -23.75
C ALA A 36 -19.25 4.62 -23.62
N LYS A 37 -19.59 4.09 -22.43
CA LYS A 37 -20.77 3.23 -22.24
C LYS A 37 -21.91 3.92 -21.49
N ALA A 38 -21.61 4.66 -20.43
CA ALA A 38 -22.61 5.26 -19.56
C ALA A 38 -22.28 6.71 -19.16
N PRO A 39 -22.13 7.65 -20.12
CA PRO A 39 -21.64 9.01 -19.83
C PRO A 39 -22.50 9.83 -18.88
N GLN A 40 -23.81 9.54 -18.82
CA GLN A 40 -24.73 10.25 -17.93
C GLN A 40 -24.75 9.68 -16.50
N GLU A 41 -24.02 8.59 -16.24
CA GLU A 41 -24.05 7.87 -14.95
C GLU A 41 -22.80 8.10 -14.09
N ARG A 42 -21.92 9.05 -14.46
CA ARG A 42 -20.71 9.37 -13.67
C ARG A 42 -21.08 9.72 -12.24
N TRP A 43 -20.32 9.20 -11.28
CA TRP A 43 -20.49 9.43 -9.85
C TRP A 43 -21.85 8.99 -9.28
N SER A 44 -22.62 8.14 -9.98
CA SER A 44 -23.95 7.70 -9.53
C SER A 44 -23.92 6.42 -8.67
N ASN A 45 -22.80 5.69 -8.68
CA ASN A 45 -22.64 4.44 -7.95
C ASN A 45 -21.18 4.27 -7.46
N LEU A 46 -20.83 5.04 -6.43
CA LEU A 46 -19.49 5.00 -5.83
C LEU A 46 -19.28 3.72 -5.03
N ALA A 47 -20.33 3.09 -4.52
CA ALA A 47 -20.25 1.82 -3.80
C ALA A 47 -19.67 0.69 -4.68
N GLU A 48 -19.94 0.70 -5.98
CA GLU A 48 -19.68 -0.46 -6.85
C GLU A 48 -18.78 -0.19 -8.06
N CYS A 49 -18.77 1.03 -8.61
CA CYS A 49 -18.23 1.28 -9.96
C CYS A 49 -16.79 1.80 -10.02
N HIS A 50 -16.09 1.89 -8.88
CA HIS A 50 -14.64 2.07 -8.80
C HIS A 50 -14.07 3.31 -9.53
N GLU A 51 -14.85 4.36 -9.78
CA GLU A 51 -14.36 5.56 -10.48
C GLU A 51 -13.18 6.22 -9.74
N LEU A 52 -13.33 6.48 -8.43
CA LEU A 52 -12.27 7.05 -7.59
C LEU A 52 -11.10 6.07 -7.36
N TYR A 53 -11.35 4.76 -7.38
CA TYR A 53 -10.30 3.74 -7.30
C TYR A 53 -9.40 3.77 -8.55
N CYS A 54 -10.00 3.81 -9.74
CA CYS A 54 -9.26 3.97 -10.99
C CYS A 54 -8.50 5.31 -11.03
N ALA A 55 -9.12 6.39 -10.54
CA ALA A 55 -8.47 7.69 -10.43
C ALA A 55 -7.25 7.64 -9.49
N GLY A 56 -7.37 7.02 -8.32
CA GLY A 56 -6.28 6.89 -7.37
C GLY A 56 -5.09 6.11 -7.94
N HIS A 57 -5.32 4.98 -8.61
CA HIS A 57 -4.25 4.24 -9.27
C HIS A 57 -3.57 5.03 -10.40
N LEU A 58 -4.33 5.82 -11.16
CA LEU A 58 -3.76 6.70 -12.18
C LEU A 58 -2.91 7.81 -11.54
N ILE A 59 -3.38 8.41 -10.44
CA ILE A 59 -2.62 9.39 -9.65
C ILE A 59 -1.31 8.77 -9.16
N GLU A 60 -1.33 7.57 -8.57
CA GLU A 60 -0.11 6.88 -8.13
C GLU A 60 0.89 6.67 -9.28
N ALA A 61 0.40 6.31 -10.47
CA ALA A 61 1.22 6.17 -11.67
C ALA A 61 1.83 7.51 -12.13
N GLY A 62 1.04 8.59 -12.12
CA GLY A 62 1.50 9.94 -12.45
C GLY A 62 2.58 10.44 -11.50
N VAL A 63 2.39 10.28 -10.20
CA VAL A 63 3.37 10.61 -9.16
C VAL A 63 4.65 9.80 -9.35
N ALA A 64 4.55 8.48 -9.50
CA ALA A 64 5.72 7.62 -9.67
C ALA A 64 6.50 7.92 -10.96
N PHE A 65 5.79 8.20 -12.06
CA PHE A 65 6.44 8.55 -13.32
C PHE A 65 7.18 9.89 -13.24
N PHE A 66 6.57 10.89 -12.61
CA PHE A 66 7.23 12.18 -12.36
C PHE A 66 8.47 12.02 -11.49
N GLN A 67 8.38 11.31 -10.36
CA GLN A 67 9.54 11.05 -9.49
C GLN A 67 10.66 10.30 -10.22
N ALA A 68 10.33 9.41 -11.15
CA ALA A 68 11.31 8.60 -11.88
C ALA A 68 11.97 9.31 -13.07
N THR A 69 11.33 10.32 -13.67
CA THR A 69 11.76 10.92 -14.95
C THR A 69 11.84 12.44 -14.95
N GLY A 70 11.26 13.11 -13.96
CA GLY A 70 11.04 14.56 -13.93
C GLY A 70 9.97 15.06 -14.91
N LYS A 71 9.39 14.19 -15.75
CA LYS A 71 8.42 14.58 -16.77
C LYS A 71 7.03 14.77 -16.17
N ARG A 72 6.42 15.92 -16.47
CA ARG A 72 5.17 16.36 -15.85
C ARG A 72 3.90 15.96 -16.59
N ARG A 73 3.98 15.49 -17.84
CA ARG A 73 2.80 15.28 -18.69
C ARG A 73 1.69 14.47 -18.02
N LEU A 74 2.02 13.31 -17.45
CA LEU A 74 1.04 12.50 -16.72
C LEU A 74 0.69 13.11 -15.36
N LEU A 75 1.63 13.76 -14.67
CA LEU A 75 1.36 14.49 -13.42
C LEU A 75 0.29 15.56 -13.62
N ASP A 76 0.39 16.35 -14.68
CA ASP A 76 -0.56 17.43 -14.97
C ASP A 76 -1.96 16.88 -15.34
N VAL A 77 -2.03 15.74 -16.04
CA VAL A 77 -3.30 15.02 -16.29
C VAL A 77 -3.96 14.60 -14.98
N VAL A 78 -3.19 14.02 -14.05
CA VAL A 78 -3.75 13.55 -12.77
C VAL A 78 -4.05 14.69 -11.80
N CYS A 79 -3.35 15.82 -11.88
CA CYS A 79 -3.73 17.04 -11.16
C CYS A 79 -5.08 17.57 -11.64
N ARG A 80 -5.32 17.64 -12.97
CA ARG A 80 -6.63 18.03 -13.51
C ARG A 80 -7.75 17.08 -13.06
N LEU A 81 -7.46 15.78 -13.00
CA LEU A 81 -8.41 14.80 -12.47
C LEU A 81 -8.67 14.99 -10.98
N ALA A 82 -7.63 15.25 -10.18
CA ALA A 82 -7.77 15.54 -8.76
C ALA A 82 -8.54 16.84 -8.50
N ASP A 83 -8.32 17.88 -9.30
CA ASP A 83 -9.06 19.15 -9.25
C ASP A 83 -10.54 18.95 -9.61
N HIS A 84 -10.84 18.12 -10.60
CA HIS A 84 -12.21 17.72 -10.93
C HIS A 84 -12.88 17.03 -9.73
N ILE A 85 -12.19 16.07 -9.10
CA ILE A 85 -12.69 15.34 -7.94
C ILE A 85 -12.91 16.29 -6.76
N ASP A 86 -11.97 17.19 -6.47
CA ASP A 86 -12.07 18.21 -5.42
C ASP A 86 -13.26 19.15 -5.63
N SER A 87 -13.58 19.51 -6.88
CA SER A 87 -14.78 20.31 -7.18
C SER A 87 -16.08 19.51 -7.03
N THR A 88 -16.03 18.19 -7.21
CA THR A 88 -17.21 17.30 -7.20
C THR A 88 -17.55 16.82 -5.78
N PHE A 89 -16.54 16.52 -4.97
CA PHE A 89 -16.68 15.88 -3.66
C PHE A 89 -16.15 16.79 -2.56
N GLY A 90 -16.87 16.86 -1.45
CA GLY A 90 -16.46 17.67 -0.32
C GLY A 90 -17.65 18.08 0.57
N PRO A 91 -17.41 18.90 1.60
CA PRO A 91 -18.43 19.30 2.56
C PRO A 91 -19.38 20.41 2.04
N GLY A 92 -19.12 20.98 0.86
CA GLY A 92 -19.91 22.07 0.31
C GLY A 92 -21.35 21.67 -0.04
N GLU A 93 -22.27 22.63 -0.03
CA GLU A 93 -23.70 22.42 -0.30
C GLU A 93 -23.97 21.82 -1.70
N ASN A 94 -23.17 22.22 -2.70
CA ASN A 94 -23.30 21.78 -4.08
C ASN A 94 -22.41 20.57 -4.43
N GLN A 95 -21.74 19.97 -3.44
CA GLN A 95 -20.84 18.84 -3.63
C GLN A 95 -21.53 17.52 -3.27
N LEU A 96 -21.04 16.41 -3.82
CA LEU A 96 -21.44 15.09 -3.40
C LEU A 96 -20.77 14.73 -2.08
N HIS A 97 -21.57 14.41 -1.07
CA HIS A 97 -21.12 14.01 0.27
C HIS A 97 -20.73 12.51 0.33
N GLY A 98 -20.10 12.03 -0.76
CA GLY A 98 -19.77 10.63 -0.98
C GLY A 98 -18.29 10.28 -0.86
N TYR A 99 -18.02 8.98 -0.89
CA TYR A 99 -16.70 8.35 -0.78
C TYR A 99 -16.73 7.00 -1.52
N PRO A 100 -15.57 6.42 -1.90
CA PRO A 100 -15.56 5.22 -2.72
C PRO A 100 -15.84 3.94 -1.94
N GLY A 101 -16.56 3.01 -2.58
CA GLY A 101 -16.72 1.63 -2.14
C GLY A 101 -15.42 0.84 -2.06
N HIS A 102 -14.40 1.24 -2.82
CA HIS A 102 -13.04 0.69 -2.72
C HIS A 102 -12.04 1.83 -2.42
N PRO A 103 -11.50 1.92 -1.18
CA PRO A 103 -10.42 2.84 -0.84
C PRO A 103 -9.21 2.66 -1.74
N GLU A 104 -8.58 3.78 -2.13
CA GLU A 104 -7.37 3.88 -2.98
C GLU A 104 -7.10 5.36 -3.27
N ILE A 105 -8.15 6.16 -3.46
CA ILE A 105 -8.01 7.60 -3.73
C ILE A 105 -7.34 8.34 -2.57
N GLU A 106 -7.60 7.90 -1.33
CA GLU A 106 -7.10 8.54 -0.12
C GLU A 106 -5.57 8.46 -0.05
N LEU A 107 -4.97 7.28 -0.26
CA LEU A 107 -3.51 7.13 -0.28
C LEU A 107 -2.87 7.83 -1.48
N ALA A 108 -3.56 7.85 -2.63
CA ALA A 108 -3.06 8.44 -3.85
C ALA A 108 -3.01 9.97 -3.77
N LEU A 109 -4.06 10.60 -3.23
CA LEU A 109 -4.12 12.04 -2.99
C LEU A 109 -3.03 12.52 -2.02
N MET A 110 -2.75 11.75 -0.97
CA MET A 110 -1.65 12.08 -0.06
C MET A 110 -0.28 12.03 -0.77
N ARG A 111 -0.06 11.06 -1.67
CA ARG A 111 1.16 11.03 -2.51
C ARG A 111 1.21 12.18 -3.51
N LEU A 112 0.07 12.57 -4.07
CA LEU A 112 -0.02 13.74 -4.96
C LEU A 112 0.31 15.02 -4.20
N TYR A 113 -0.19 15.17 -2.97
CA TYR A 113 0.15 16.27 -2.08
C TYR A 113 1.66 16.36 -1.84
N GLU A 114 2.34 15.26 -1.52
CA GLU A 114 3.80 15.28 -1.28
C GLU A 114 4.62 15.81 -2.47
N VAL A 115 4.17 15.63 -3.72
CA VAL A 115 4.91 16.08 -4.91
C VAL A 115 4.43 17.42 -5.49
N THR A 116 3.23 17.87 -5.12
CA THR A 116 2.65 19.12 -5.64
C THR A 116 2.56 20.22 -4.60
N GLU A 117 2.64 19.87 -3.32
CA GLU A 117 2.43 20.73 -2.16
C GLU A 117 1.08 21.47 -2.17
N GLN A 118 0.09 20.96 -2.91
CA GLN A 118 -1.24 21.56 -3.02
C GLN A 118 -2.14 21.13 -1.85
N PRO A 119 -2.42 22.01 -0.86
CA PRO A 119 -3.09 21.61 0.39
C PRO A 119 -4.49 21.01 0.18
N ARG A 120 -5.17 21.40 -0.92
CA ARG A 120 -6.49 20.87 -1.29
C ARG A 120 -6.49 19.35 -1.46
N TYR A 121 -5.41 18.74 -1.96
CA TYR A 121 -5.36 17.28 -2.15
C TYR A 121 -5.29 16.54 -0.81
N MET A 122 -4.58 17.09 0.17
CA MET A 122 -4.59 16.58 1.55
C MET A 122 -5.96 16.80 2.22
N ALA A 123 -6.58 17.97 2.01
CA ALA A 123 -7.92 18.25 2.54
C ALA A 123 -8.98 17.29 1.96
N LEU A 124 -8.91 17.02 0.66
CA LEU A 124 -9.80 16.07 -0.03
C LEU A 124 -9.60 14.63 0.48
N ALA A 125 -8.35 14.21 0.70
CA ALA A 125 -8.06 12.92 1.32
C ALA A 125 -8.65 12.83 2.74
N SER A 126 -8.50 13.89 3.54
CA SER A 126 -9.10 13.99 4.88
C SER A 126 -10.61 13.88 4.83
N TYR A 127 -11.25 14.61 3.90
CA TYR A 127 -12.69 14.54 3.68
C TYR A 127 -13.16 13.10 3.39
N PHE A 128 -12.54 12.38 2.45
CA PHE A 128 -12.96 11.01 2.14
C PHE A 128 -12.80 10.06 3.34
N ILE A 129 -11.74 10.24 4.12
CA ILE A 129 -11.48 9.45 5.34
C ILE A 129 -12.56 9.75 6.41
N GLU A 130 -12.88 11.02 6.64
CA GLU A 130 -13.78 11.45 7.71
C GLU A 130 -15.26 11.26 7.35
N GLN A 131 -15.61 11.37 6.07
CA GLN A 131 -16.97 11.15 5.58
C GLN A 131 -17.35 9.66 5.60
N ARG A 132 -16.37 8.75 5.54
CA ARG A 132 -16.63 7.30 5.49
C ARG A 132 -17.35 6.82 6.76
N GLY A 133 -18.53 6.23 6.57
CA GLY A 133 -19.34 5.65 7.64
C GLY A 133 -20.14 6.65 8.48
N THR A 134 -20.23 7.92 8.06
CA THR A 134 -21.13 8.90 8.67
C THR A 134 -22.61 8.59 8.38
N GLN A 135 -23.51 9.29 9.09
CA GLN A 135 -24.96 9.19 8.92
C GLN A 135 -25.54 10.56 8.51
N PRO A 136 -26.58 10.61 7.66
CA PRO A 136 -27.17 9.49 6.91
C PRO A 136 -26.17 8.81 5.97
N HIS A 137 -26.30 7.49 5.80
CA HIS A 137 -25.27 6.72 5.12
C HIS A 137 -25.32 6.94 3.60
N PHE A 138 -24.23 7.48 3.04
CA PHE A 138 -24.15 7.85 1.63
C PHE A 138 -24.55 6.73 0.66
N TYR A 139 -24.10 5.48 0.87
CA TYR A 139 -24.48 4.37 -0.03
C TYR A 139 -25.99 4.09 -0.07
N ASP A 140 -26.72 4.37 1.01
CA ASP A 140 -28.17 4.21 1.01
C ASP A 140 -28.80 5.31 0.15
N GLU A 141 -28.31 6.55 0.30
CA GLU A 141 -28.79 7.68 -0.51
C GLU A 141 -28.51 7.52 -1.99
N GLU A 142 -27.29 7.15 -2.38
CA GLU A 142 -26.97 6.94 -3.81
C GLU A 142 -27.74 5.73 -4.38
N TYR A 143 -27.97 4.69 -3.57
CA TYR A 143 -28.76 3.53 -4.00
C TYR A 143 -30.22 3.89 -4.27
N GLU A 144 -30.85 4.67 -3.40
CA GLU A 144 -32.20 5.20 -3.64
C GLU A 144 -32.23 6.12 -4.86
N LYS A 145 -31.27 7.06 -4.99
CA LYS A 145 -31.20 8.01 -6.11
C LYS A 145 -31.04 7.31 -7.47
N ARG A 146 -30.33 6.18 -7.54
CA ARG A 146 -30.17 5.40 -8.79
C ARG A 146 -31.27 4.37 -9.03
N GLY A 147 -32.40 4.48 -8.34
CA GLY A 147 -33.54 3.57 -8.50
C GLY A 147 -33.27 2.15 -8.05
N GLN A 148 -32.46 1.98 -7.00
CA GLN A 148 -32.15 0.70 -6.36
C GLN A 148 -31.51 -0.34 -7.31
N THR A 149 -30.73 0.15 -8.28
CA THR A 149 -29.96 -0.69 -9.21
C THR A 149 -28.59 -1.07 -8.63
N SER A 150 -28.07 -2.23 -9.05
CA SER A 150 -26.77 -2.76 -8.62
C SER A 150 -26.15 -3.58 -9.76
N TYR A 151 -24.82 -3.52 -9.90
CA TYR A 151 -24.07 -4.22 -10.94
C TYR A 151 -23.53 -5.59 -10.47
N TRP A 152 -23.39 -5.78 -9.16
CA TRP A 152 -22.76 -6.97 -8.58
C TRP A 152 -23.73 -7.71 -7.66
N HIS A 153 -24.14 -8.91 -8.07
CA HIS A 153 -25.15 -9.72 -7.35
C HIS A 153 -24.58 -10.99 -6.71
N THR A 154 -23.26 -11.08 -6.55
CA THR A 154 -22.55 -12.27 -6.06
C THR A 154 -23.14 -12.82 -4.76
N TYR A 155 -23.53 -11.95 -3.83
CA TYR A 155 -24.15 -12.31 -2.56
C TYR A 155 -25.59 -11.77 -2.42
N GLY A 156 -26.27 -11.63 -3.56
CA GLY A 156 -27.64 -11.10 -3.66
C GLY A 156 -27.71 -9.60 -4.02
N PRO A 157 -28.94 -9.06 -4.14
CA PRO A 157 -29.15 -7.69 -4.62
C PRO A 157 -28.58 -6.63 -3.66
N ALA A 158 -27.76 -5.73 -4.21
CA ALA A 158 -27.14 -4.60 -3.50
C ALA A 158 -26.34 -5.01 -2.26
N TRP A 159 -25.69 -6.17 -2.29
CA TRP A 159 -24.97 -6.68 -1.13
C TRP A 159 -23.83 -5.75 -0.68
N MET A 160 -23.14 -5.06 -1.61
CA MET A 160 -22.09 -4.09 -1.26
C MET A 160 -22.63 -2.81 -0.59
N VAL A 161 -23.90 -2.47 -0.85
CA VAL A 161 -24.60 -1.36 -0.17
C VAL A 161 -25.04 -1.79 1.23
N LYS A 162 -25.55 -3.02 1.35
CA LYS A 162 -26.12 -3.56 2.59
C LYS A 162 -25.04 -3.98 3.59
N ASP A 163 -24.00 -4.68 3.12
CA ASP A 163 -22.84 -5.07 3.93
C ASP A 163 -21.81 -3.94 3.94
N LYS A 164 -22.07 -2.92 4.75
CA LYS A 164 -21.20 -1.75 4.88
C LYS A 164 -19.84 -2.09 5.51
N ALA A 165 -19.72 -3.25 6.17
CA ALA A 165 -18.45 -3.69 6.74
C ALA A 165 -17.46 -4.08 5.63
N TYR A 166 -17.95 -4.63 4.51
CA TYR A 166 -17.16 -4.98 3.34
C TYR A 166 -16.24 -3.83 2.86
N SER A 167 -16.75 -2.60 2.87
CA SER A 167 -16.05 -1.37 2.45
C SER A 167 -15.57 -0.49 3.61
N GLN A 168 -15.50 -1.05 4.83
CA GLN A 168 -15.12 -0.33 6.06
C GLN A 168 -15.94 0.96 6.26
N ALA A 169 -17.22 0.94 5.86
CA ALA A 169 -18.15 2.07 5.90
C ALA A 169 -19.28 1.86 6.92
N HIS A 170 -19.26 0.77 7.68
CA HIS A 170 -20.27 0.49 8.71
C HIS A 170 -20.25 1.49 9.87
N LEU A 171 -19.09 2.10 10.14
CA LEU A 171 -18.88 3.11 11.18
C LEU A 171 -17.76 4.08 10.75
N PRO A 172 -17.70 5.30 11.31
CA PRO A 172 -16.52 6.15 11.23
C PRO A 172 -15.28 5.39 11.72
N ILE A 173 -14.12 5.61 11.08
CA ILE A 173 -12.88 4.85 11.35
C ILE A 173 -12.46 4.91 12.83
N SER A 174 -12.71 6.06 13.48
CA SER A 174 -12.44 6.28 14.91
C SER A 174 -13.25 5.40 15.85
N GLN A 175 -14.32 4.78 15.36
CA GLN A 175 -15.21 3.90 16.13
C GLN A 175 -15.03 2.42 15.78
N GLN A 176 -14.50 2.09 14.60
CA GLN A 176 -14.23 0.71 14.19
C GLN A 176 -13.21 0.09 15.13
N GLN A 177 -13.40 -1.13 15.65
CA GLN A 177 -12.47 -1.73 16.63
C GLN A 177 -11.55 -2.81 16.03
N THR A 178 -11.98 -3.46 14.96
CA THR A 178 -11.33 -4.62 14.36
C THR A 178 -11.11 -4.43 12.86
N ALA A 179 -10.13 -5.12 12.30
CA ALA A 179 -10.00 -5.27 10.87
C ALA A 179 -11.13 -6.18 10.36
N ILE A 180 -11.99 -5.65 9.50
CA ILE A 180 -13.17 -6.33 8.98
C ILE A 180 -13.40 -6.00 7.51
N GLY A 181 -14.16 -6.84 6.81
CA GLY A 181 -14.51 -6.64 5.41
C GLY A 181 -13.35 -7.00 4.48
N HIS A 182 -13.41 -6.51 3.25
CA HIS A 182 -12.46 -6.86 2.21
C HIS A 182 -11.03 -6.46 2.60
N ALA A 183 -10.09 -7.40 2.48
CA ALA A 183 -8.74 -7.23 3.02
C ALA A 183 -7.96 -6.10 2.31
N VAL A 184 -7.98 -6.03 0.98
CA VAL A 184 -7.31 -4.96 0.21
C VAL A 184 -7.88 -3.58 0.53
N ARG A 185 -9.23 -3.44 0.54
CA ARG A 185 -9.91 -2.18 0.87
C ARG A 185 -9.46 -1.65 2.23
N PHE A 186 -9.41 -2.53 3.24
CA PHE A 186 -8.95 -2.17 4.58
C PHE A 186 -7.50 -1.65 4.56
N VAL A 187 -6.55 -2.40 3.99
CA VAL A 187 -5.14 -1.96 4.03
C VAL A 187 -4.86 -0.72 3.17
N TYR A 188 -5.59 -0.52 2.07
CA TYR A 188 -5.48 0.71 1.27
C TYR A 188 -6.04 1.92 2.03
N LEU A 189 -7.21 1.76 2.68
CA LEU A 189 -7.77 2.80 3.54
C LEU A 189 -6.78 3.18 4.65
N MET A 190 -6.29 2.18 5.39
CA MET A 190 -5.38 2.42 6.51
C MET A 190 -4.02 2.96 6.07
N THR A 191 -3.56 2.65 4.86
CA THR A 191 -2.39 3.31 4.24
C THR A 191 -2.64 4.81 4.08
N GLY A 192 -3.81 5.21 3.57
CA GLY A 192 -4.22 6.62 3.46
C GLY A 192 -4.32 7.32 4.81
N VAL A 193 -4.96 6.68 5.80
CA VAL A 193 -5.12 7.22 7.16
C VAL A 193 -3.76 7.42 7.85
N ALA A 194 -2.86 6.44 7.78
CA ALA A 194 -1.53 6.55 8.38
C ALA A 194 -0.69 7.66 7.71
N HIS A 195 -0.83 7.80 6.39
CA HIS A 195 -0.15 8.86 5.66
C HIS A 195 -0.67 10.25 6.08
N LEU A 196 -2.00 10.41 6.17
CA LEU A 196 -2.64 11.63 6.65
C LEU A 196 -2.19 11.95 8.08
N ALA A 197 -2.31 11.00 9.01
CA ALA A 197 -1.94 11.16 10.41
C ALA A 197 -0.52 11.68 10.61
N ARG A 198 0.44 11.14 9.84
CA ARG A 198 1.84 11.59 9.86
C ARG A 198 1.98 13.04 9.41
N LEU A 199 1.40 13.41 8.26
CA LEU A 199 1.59 14.73 7.67
C LEU A 199 0.78 15.82 8.36
N SER A 200 -0.38 15.49 8.96
CA SER A 200 -1.18 16.42 9.76
C SER A 200 -0.80 16.45 11.24
N ASN A 201 0.10 15.57 11.70
CA ASN A 201 0.37 15.31 13.12
C ASN A 201 -0.92 15.03 13.94
N ASP A 202 -1.86 14.30 13.34
CA ASP A 202 -3.14 13.95 13.99
C ASP A 202 -2.99 12.71 14.86
N GLU A 203 -2.92 12.94 16.18
CA GLU A 203 -2.76 11.86 17.16
C GLU A 203 -3.98 10.94 17.23
N GLY A 204 -5.19 11.43 16.96
CA GLY A 204 -6.40 10.60 16.94
C GLY A 204 -6.34 9.56 15.82
N LYS A 205 -6.04 10.01 14.59
CA LYS A 205 -5.86 9.13 13.44
C LYS A 205 -4.67 8.18 13.61
N ARG A 206 -3.59 8.63 14.26
CA ARG A 206 -2.47 7.75 14.65
C ARG A 206 -2.92 6.62 15.57
N GLN A 207 -3.73 6.90 16.59
CA GLN A 207 -4.27 5.88 17.50
C GLN A 207 -5.21 4.90 16.77
N ASP A 208 -6.01 5.38 15.81
CA ASP A 208 -6.84 4.51 14.98
C ASP A 208 -6.01 3.53 14.15
N CYS A 209 -4.94 4.02 13.50
CA CYS A 209 -3.99 3.18 12.81
C CYS A 209 -3.35 2.14 13.73
N LEU A 210 -2.88 2.54 14.92
CA LEU A 210 -2.25 1.63 15.87
C LEU A 210 -3.21 0.53 16.36
N ARG A 211 -4.45 0.90 16.67
CA ARG A 211 -5.48 -0.02 17.16
C ARG A 211 -5.86 -1.05 16.09
N LEU A 212 -6.13 -0.60 14.87
CA LEU A 212 -6.47 -1.48 13.75
C LEU A 212 -5.28 -2.32 13.28
N TRP A 213 -4.06 -1.76 13.29
CA TRP A 213 -2.83 -2.52 13.06
C TRP A 213 -2.69 -3.67 14.07
N LYS A 214 -2.81 -3.37 15.37
CA LYS A 214 -2.68 -4.39 16.43
C LYS A 214 -3.69 -5.52 16.27
N ASN A 215 -4.96 -5.21 16.00
CA ASN A 215 -5.97 -6.25 15.76
C ASN A 215 -5.58 -7.14 14.57
N MET A 216 -5.27 -6.55 13.41
CA MET A 216 -4.88 -7.28 12.22
C MET A 216 -3.62 -8.12 12.45
N ALA A 217 -2.52 -7.49 12.87
CA ALA A 217 -1.20 -8.11 12.95
C ALA A 217 -1.11 -9.21 14.04
N GLN A 218 -1.88 -9.08 15.13
CA GLN A 218 -1.82 -10.03 16.25
C GLN A 218 -2.88 -11.13 16.20
N ARG A 219 -3.99 -10.91 15.48
CA ARG A 219 -5.15 -11.81 15.54
C ARG A 219 -5.62 -12.31 14.18
N GLN A 220 -5.28 -11.63 13.09
CA GLN A 220 -5.82 -11.92 11.76
C GLN A 220 -4.72 -11.94 10.66
N LEU A 221 -3.48 -12.24 11.05
CA LEU A 221 -2.32 -12.34 10.17
C LEU A 221 -1.83 -13.79 10.12
N TYR A 222 -1.79 -14.36 8.92
CA TYR A 222 -1.22 -15.69 8.71
C TYR A 222 0.30 -15.68 8.89
N ILE A 223 0.90 -16.84 9.19
CA ILE A 223 2.35 -16.98 9.34
C ILE A 223 3.14 -16.57 8.08
N THR A 224 2.50 -16.60 6.91
CA THR A 224 3.05 -16.17 5.62
C THR A 224 2.92 -14.66 5.37
N GLY A 225 2.39 -13.89 6.32
CA GLY A 225 2.04 -12.48 6.10
C GLY A 225 0.82 -12.28 5.18
N GLY A 226 0.04 -13.33 4.96
CA GLY A 226 -1.27 -13.27 4.31
C GLY A 226 -2.34 -12.70 5.23
N ILE A 227 -3.32 -12.00 4.65
CA ILE A 227 -4.52 -11.49 5.33
C ILE A 227 -5.76 -11.77 4.48
N GLY A 228 -6.93 -11.90 5.11
CA GLY A 228 -8.16 -12.34 4.46
C GLY A 228 -8.33 -13.86 4.57
N SER A 229 -9.11 -14.28 5.56
CA SER A 229 -9.33 -15.68 5.93
C SER A 229 -10.44 -16.35 5.13
N GLN A 230 -11.34 -15.58 4.51
CA GLN A 230 -12.49 -16.12 3.79
C GLN A 230 -12.55 -15.66 2.34
N SER A 231 -12.99 -16.57 1.46
CA SER A 231 -13.26 -16.28 0.06
C SER A 231 -14.50 -15.43 -0.15
N SER A 232 -15.48 -15.54 0.76
CA SER A 232 -16.63 -14.66 0.77
C SER A 232 -16.19 -13.22 1.01
N GLY A 233 -16.37 -12.36 0.02
CA GLY A 233 -15.97 -10.96 0.07
C GLY A 233 -14.45 -10.73 0.14
N GLU A 234 -13.62 -11.76 -0.05
CA GLU A 234 -12.14 -11.63 -0.03
C GLU A 234 -11.67 -10.96 1.29
N ALA A 235 -12.30 -11.38 2.39
CA ALA A 235 -12.43 -10.58 3.59
C ALA A 235 -11.72 -11.17 4.81
N PHE A 236 -11.48 -10.31 5.79
CA PHE A 236 -11.32 -10.72 7.18
C PHE A 236 -12.59 -11.42 7.68
N SER A 237 -12.45 -12.32 8.65
CA SER A 237 -13.57 -12.95 9.36
C SER A 237 -13.61 -12.47 10.81
N SER A 238 -12.96 -13.17 11.72
CA SER A 238 -12.90 -12.86 13.15
C SER A 238 -11.51 -13.13 13.72
N ASP A 239 -11.25 -12.58 14.90
CA ASP A 239 -10.01 -12.82 15.65
C ASP A 239 -9.70 -14.33 15.75
N TYR A 240 -8.47 -14.70 15.36
CA TYR A 240 -7.92 -16.06 15.39
C TYR A 240 -8.56 -17.09 14.45
N ASP A 241 -9.51 -16.69 13.61
CA ASP A 241 -10.04 -17.54 12.54
C ASP A 241 -9.09 -17.55 11.33
N LEU A 242 -8.11 -18.46 11.37
CA LEU A 242 -7.03 -18.56 10.40
C LEU A 242 -6.95 -19.99 9.80
N PRO A 243 -8.00 -20.48 9.10
CA PRO A 243 -7.97 -21.80 8.46
C PRO A 243 -6.95 -21.82 7.33
N ASN A 244 -6.17 -22.90 7.19
CA ASN A 244 -5.06 -22.98 6.23
C ASN A 244 -5.50 -23.36 4.80
N ASP A 245 -6.55 -24.17 4.69
CA ASP A 245 -7.03 -24.78 3.45
C ASP A 245 -8.11 -23.93 2.75
N SER A 246 -8.93 -23.22 3.51
CA SER A 246 -9.98 -22.33 3.00
C SER A 246 -9.60 -20.84 2.96
N VAL A 247 -8.40 -20.50 3.41
CA VAL A 247 -7.84 -19.13 3.37
C VAL A 247 -7.99 -18.47 2.00
N TYR A 248 -8.14 -17.14 2.00
CA TYR A 248 -8.04 -16.35 0.78
C TYR A 248 -6.61 -15.81 0.57
N ALA A 249 -6.05 -15.10 1.55
CA ALA A 249 -4.67 -14.56 1.53
C ALA A 249 -4.31 -13.96 0.16
N GLU A 250 -5.09 -12.97 -0.27
CA GLU A 250 -4.91 -12.37 -1.60
C GLU A 250 -3.52 -11.74 -1.75
N SER A 251 -2.85 -11.97 -2.89
CA SER A 251 -1.55 -11.33 -3.16
C SER A 251 -1.61 -9.80 -3.05
N CYS A 252 -2.68 -9.15 -3.53
CA CYS A 252 -2.85 -7.71 -3.37
C CYS A 252 -3.01 -7.28 -1.91
N ALA A 253 -3.61 -8.11 -1.06
CA ALA A 253 -3.82 -7.76 0.34
C ALA A 253 -2.50 -7.76 1.11
N SER A 254 -1.60 -8.73 0.85
CA SER A 254 -0.23 -8.69 1.39
C SER A 254 0.60 -7.54 0.83
N ILE A 255 0.39 -7.12 -0.41
CA ILE A 255 1.02 -5.91 -0.97
C ILE A 255 0.52 -4.65 -0.26
N GLY A 256 -0.80 -4.51 -0.10
CA GLY A 256 -1.39 -3.38 0.62
C GLY A 256 -0.96 -3.36 2.09
N LEU A 257 -0.79 -4.53 2.71
CA LEU A 257 -0.19 -4.66 4.05
C LEU A 257 1.23 -4.09 4.10
N MET A 258 2.08 -4.38 3.10
CA MET A 258 3.40 -3.75 3.01
C MET A 258 3.31 -2.23 2.85
N MET A 259 2.37 -1.72 2.05
CA MET A 259 2.13 -0.28 1.89
C MET A 259 1.73 0.36 3.23
N PHE A 260 0.83 -0.28 3.97
CA PHE A 260 0.40 0.18 5.28
C PHE A 260 1.55 0.14 6.30
N ALA A 261 2.30 -0.97 6.36
CA ALA A 261 3.47 -1.13 7.23
C ALA A 261 4.52 -0.04 7.00
N ARG A 262 4.79 0.30 5.73
CA ARG A 262 5.69 1.41 5.38
C ARG A 262 5.20 2.74 5.95
N ARG A 263 3.90 3.04 5.83
CA ARG A 263 3.34 4.30 6.39
C ARG A 263 3.37 4.30 7.91
N MET A 264 3.17 3.14 8.54
CA MET A 264 3.37 2.99 9.99
C MET A 264 4.82 3.28 10.39
N LEU A 265 5.83 2.77 9.68
CA LEU A 265 7.25 3.08 9.94
C LEU A 265 7.60 4.57 9.78
N GLU A 266 7.05 5.21 8.75
CA GLU A 266 7.22 6.65 8.51
C GLU A 266 6.56 7.49 9.61
N MET A 267 5.45 7.03 10.18
CA MET A 267 4.77 7.68 11.30
C MET A 267 5.51 7.40 12.63
N GLU A 268 5.78 6.14 12.93
CA GLU A 268 6.41 5.65 14.15
C GLU A 268 7.40 4.53 13.84
N ALA A 269 8.68 4.75 14.17
CA ALA A 269 9.73 3.78 13.90
C ALA A 269 9.76 2.65 14.95
N ASP A 270 8.87 1.68 14.78
CA ASP A 270 8.79 0.44 15.57
C ASP A 270 9.02 -0.77 14.64
N SER A 271 9.93 -1.68 15.03
CA SER A 271 10.37 -2.78 14.16
C SER A 271 9.24 -3.72 13.78
N GLN A 272 8.19 -3.83 14.60
CA GLN A 272 7.07 -4.74 14.34
C GLN A 272 6.43 -4.52 12.96
N TYR A 273 6.43 -3.28 12.48
CA TYR A 273 5.92 -2.94 11.15
C TYR A 273 6.81 -3.52 10.06
N ALA A 274 8.13 -3.39 10.22
CA ALA A 274 9.11 -3.95 9.30
C ALA A 274 9.19 -5.48 9.36
N ASP A 275 8.96 -6.09 10.52
CA ASP A 275 8.89 -7.55 10.67
C ASP A 275 7.68 -8.13 9.91
N VAL A 276 6.50 -7.51 10.03
CA VAL A 276 5.32 -7.89 9.24
C VAL A 276 5.53 -7.64 7.75
N MET A 277 6.17 -6.53 7.38
CA MET A 277 6.49 -6.19 6.00
C MET A 277 7.47 -7.20 5.38
N GLU A 278 8.52 -7.59 6.10
CA GLU A 278 9.47 -8.64 5.71
C GLU A 278 8.78 -9.99 5.54
N ARG A 279 7.92 -10.37 6.51
CA ARG A 279 7.12 -11.60 6.46
C ARG A 279 6.24 -11.65 5.22
N ALA A 280 5.49 -10.59 4.92
CA ALA A 280 4.65 -10.52 3.74
C ALA A 280 5.46 -10.61 2.44
N LEU A 281 6.58 -9.87 2.35
CA LEU A 281 7.45 -9.86 1.17
C LEU A 281 8.01 -11.25 0.86
N TYR A 282 8.74 -11.84 1.81
CA TYR A 282 9.49 -13.08 1.56
C TYR A 282 8.61 -14.34 1.51
N ASN A 283 7.32 -14.24 1.83
CA ASN A 283 6.39 -15.36 1.81
C ASN A 283 5.26 -15.14 0.80
N THR A 284 4.19 -14.42 1.16
CA THR A 284 2.97 -14.33 0.32
C THR A 284 3.20 -13.53 -0.96
N VAL A 285 3.93 -12.42 -0.92
CA VAL A 285 4.12 -11.56 -2.11
C VAL A 285 5.02 -12.25 -3.15
N LEU A 286 6.20 -12.72 -2.76
CA LEU A 286 7.08 -13.48 -3.67
C LEU A 286 6.46 -14.84 -4.05
N GLY A 287 5.78 -15.51 -3.12
CA GLY A 287 5.02 -16.73 -3.38
C GLY A 287 3.87 -16.55 -4.36
N GLY A 288 3.34 -15.33 -4.51
CA GLY A 288 2.29 -14.99 -5.46
C GLY A 288 2.70 -15.09 -6.93
N MET A 289 4.00 -15.20 -7.24
CA MET A 289 4.51 -15.24 -8.63
C MET A 289 5.41 -16.47 -8.85
N ALA A 290 5.31 -17.08 -10.03
CA ALA A 290 6.22 -18.14 -10.44
C ALA A 290 7.62 -17.55 -10.70
N LEU A 291 8.66 -18.38 -10.54
CA LEU A 291 10.05 -17.96 -10.77
C LEU A 291 10.32 -17.48 -12.21
N ASP A 292 9.48 -17.87 -13.17
CA ASP A 292 9.53 -17.40 -14.56
C ASP A 292 8.93 -16.02 -14.78
N GLY A 293 8.25 -15.44 -13.77
CA GLY A 293 7.56 -14.16 -13.83
C GLY A 293 6.31 -14.12 -14.72
N LYS A 294 5.76 -15.27 -15.13
CA LYS A 294 4.67 -15.37 -16.13
C LYS A 294 3.38 -15.98 -15.60
N HIS A 295 3.41 -16.54 -14.39
CA HIS A 295 2.26 -17.17 -13.76
C HIS A 295 2.12 -16.65 -12.33
N PHE A 296 0.88 -16.45 -11.89
CA PHE A 296 0.54 -15.78 -10.66
C PHE A 296 -0.52 -16.55 -9.87
N PHE A 297 -0.48 -16.41 -8.55
CA PHE A 297 -1.61 -16.69 -7.69
C PHE A 297 -2.39 -15.40 -7.43
N TYR A 298 -3.70 -15.57 -7.27
CA TYR A 298 -4.56 -14.57 -6.66
C TYR A 298 -4.68 -14.89 -5.16
N VAL A 299 -5.10 -16.13 -4.88
CA VAL A 299 -5.23 -16.76 -3.56
C VAL A 299 -3.97 -17.54 -3.20
N ASN A 300 -3.48 -17.40 -1.97
CA ASN A 300 -2.24 -18.04 -1.49
C ASN A 300 -2.51 -19.00 -0.31
N PRO A 301 -2.94 -20.25 -0.58
CA PRO A 301 -3.28 -21.23 0.45
C PRO A 301 -2.06 -21.71 1.24
N LEU A 302 -2.28 -22.09 2.50
CA LEU A 302 -1.24 -22.71 3.35
C LEU A 302 -1.34 -24.25 3.35
N GLU A 303 -2.50 -24.78 2.95
CA GLU A 303 -2.73 -26.21 2.77
C GLU A 303 -3.50 -26.44 1.47
N VAL A 304 -3.07 -27.42 0.65
CA VAL A 304 -3.75 -27.75 -0.61
C VAL A 304 -3.82 -29.26 -0.79
N HIS A 305 -5.03 -29.77 -0.99
CA HIS A 305 -5.28 -31.16 -1.40
C HIS A 305 -5.86 -31.18 -2.82
N PRO A 306 -5.03 -31.26 -3.89
CA PRO A 306 -5.49 -31.10 -5.27
C PRO A 306 -6.60 -32.06 -5.69
N LYS A 307 -6.65 -33.26 -5.09
CA LYS A 307 -7.69 -34.27 -5.35
C LYS A 307 -9.09 -33.82 -4.91
N SER A 308 -9.17 -33.01 -3.86
CA SER A 308 -10.43 -32.57 -3.24
C SER A 308 -11.01 -31.32 -3.92
N LEU A 309 -10.17 -30.47 -4.52
CA LEU A 309 -10.58 -29.15 -5.05
C LEU A 309 -11.74 -29.20 -6.04
N LYS A 310 -11.80 -30.24 -6.89
CA LYS A 310 -12.87 -30.38 -7.89
C LYS A 310 -14.20 -30.92 -7.35
N PHE A 311 -14.22 -31.38 -6.10
CA PHE A 311 -15.38 -32.04 -5.49
C PHE A 311 -15.94 -31.30 -4.27
N ASN A 312 -15.22 -30.32 -3.73
CA ASN A 312 -15.66 -29.53 -2.59
C ASN A 312 -15.63 -28.03 -2.93
N HIS A 313 -16.82 -27.45 -3.05
CA HIS A 313 -17.03 -26.06 -3.46
C HIS A 313 -16.55 -25.01 -2.46
N ILE A 314 -16.23 -25.40 -1.22
CA ILE A 314 -15.56 -24.51 -0.25
C ILE A 314 -14.20 -24.04 -0.81
N TYR A 315 -13.59 -24.81 -1.71
CA TYR A 315 -12.26 -24.54 -2.26
C TYR A 315 -12.27 -24.01 -3.70
N ASP A 316 -13.42 -23.57 -4.24
CA ASP A 316 -13.51 -23.13 -5.64
C ASP A 316 -12.56 -21.96 -5.98
N HIS A 317 -12.22 -21.13 -4.98
CA HIS A 317 -11.24 -20.05 -5.10
C HIS A 317 -9.78 -20.51 -5.08
N VAL A 318 -9.49 -21.69 -4.53
CA VAL A 318 -8.14 -22.23 -4.39
C VAL A 318 -7.71 -22.91 -5.68
N LYS A 319 -6.59 -22.47 -6.27
CA LYS A 319 -5.98 -23.14 -7.43
C LYS A 319 -4.68 -23.84 -7.00
N PRO A 320 -4.44 -25.10 -7.41
CA PRO A 320 -3.25 -25.83 -7.00
C PRO A 320 -1.99 -25.40 -7.76
N ILE A 321 -2.16 -24.64 -8.86
CA ILE A 321 -1.09 -24.13 -9.70
C ILE A 321 -1.36 -22.66 -10.04
N ARG A 322 -0.28 -21.90 -10.21
CA ARG A 322 -0.36 -20.50 -10.65
C ARG A 322 -0.96 -20.40 -12.05
N GLN A 323 -1.73 -19.34 -12.29
CA GLN A 323 -2.42 -19.08 -13.54
C GLN A 323 -1.71 -17.97 -14.31
N ARG A 324 -1.85 -17.95 -15.64
CA ARG A 324 -1.23 -16.90 -16.46
C ARG A 324 -1.85 -15.53 -16.21
N TRP A 325 -3.17 -15.47 -16.05
CA TRP A 325 -3.93 -14.23 -15.90
C TRP A 325 -5.31 -14.49 -15.28
N PHE A 326 -6.05 -13.41 -14.98
CA PHE A 326 -7.35 -13.45 -14.32
C PHE A 326 -8.33 -12.48 -14.99
N GLY A 327 -9.64 -12.72 -14.86
CA GLY A 327 -10.66 -11.72 -15.24
C GLY A 327 -10.54 -10.44 -14.41
N CYS A 328 -10.32 -10.59 -13.10
CA CYS A 328 -9.88 -9.51 -12.20
C CYS A 328 -8.35 -9.54 -12.10
N ALA A 329 -7.65 -8.76 -12.92
CA ALA A 329 -6.20 -8.82 -13.06
C ALA A 329 -5.44 -7.81 -12.18
N CYS A 330 -5.85 -7.65 -10.92
CA CYS A 330 -5.16 -6.80 -9.97
C CYS A 330 -3.75 -7.34 -9.61
N CYS A 331 -3.64 -8.65 -9.34
CA CYS A 331 -2.42 -9.26 -8.77
C CYS A 331 -1.16 -9.11 -9.64
N PRO A 332 -1.14 -9.46 -10.95
CA PRO A 332 0.10 -9.43 -11.73
C PRO A 332 0.77 -8.04 -11.80
N PRO A 333 0.08 -6.94 -12.19
CA PRO A 333 0.70 -5.61 -12.18
C PRO A 333 1.00 -5.11 -10.76
N ASN A 334 0.23 -5.53 -9.75
CA ASN A 334 0.48 -5.14 -8.36
C ASN A 334 1.78 -5.74 -7.81
N ILE A 335 2.05 -7.03 -8.09
CA ILE A 335 3.32 -7.67 -7.75
C ILE A 335 4.48 -6.98 -8.51
N ALA A 336 4.31 -6.73 -9.81
CA ALA A 336 5.34 -6.08 -10.62
C ALA A 336 5.72 -4.68 -10.09
N ARG A 337 4.74 -3.84 -9.69
CA ARG A 337 5.03 -2.51 -9.14
C ARG A 337 5.77 -2.57 -7.80
N VAL A 338 5.48 -3.54 -6.94
CA VAL A 338 6.19 -3.70 -5.66
C VAL A 338 7.62 -4.14 -5.88
N LEU A 339 7.85 -5.16 -6.72
CA LEU A 339 9.22 -5.65 -6.99
C LEU A 339 10.11 -4.56 -7.61
N THR A 340 9.55 -3.76 -8.51
CA THR A 340 10.28 -2.65 -9.14
C THR A 340 10.46 -1.43 -8.24
N SER A 341 9.75 -1.36 -7.11
CA SER A 341 9.84 -0.28 -6.11
C SER A 341 10.37 -0.74 -4.76
N LEU A 342 10.91 -1.97 -4.67
CA LEU A 342 11.35 -2.59 -3.41
C LEU A 342 12.36 -1.70 -2.64
N GLY A 343 13.19 -0.95 -3.35
CA GLY A 343 14.13 0.00 -2.75
C GLY A 343 13.48 1.00 -1.78
N HIS A 344 12.23 1.39 -2.01
CA HIS A 344 11.50 2.31 -1.13
C HIS A 344 11.01 1.68 0.17
N TYR A 345 11.16 0.37 0.36
CA TYR A 345 10.79 -0.36 1.57
C TYR A 345 12.02 -0.73 2.42
N ILE A 346 13.22 -0.64 1.83
CA ILE A 346 14.49 -0.97 2.52
C ILE A 346 14.79 0.05 3.62
N TYR A 347 14.50 1.33 3.37
CA TYR A 347 14.89 2.43 4.23
C TYR A 347 13.70 3.32 4.61
N THR A 348 13.73 3.87 5.83
CA THR A 348 12.86 4.98 6.25
C THR A 348 13.74 6.14 6.73
N PRO A 349 13.96 7.17 5.89
CA PRO A 349 14.65 8.38 6.32
C PRO A 349 13.79 9.17 7.30
N ARG A 350 14.37 9.57 8.44
CA ARG A 350 13.75 10.47 9.42
C ARG A 350 14.73 11.56 9.83
N ALA A 351 14.23 12.61 10.47
CA ALA A 351 15.07 13.73 10.92
C ALA A 351 16.14 13.31 11.94
N ASP A 352 15.88 12.25 12.71
CA ASP A 352 16.73 11.76 13.79
C ASP A 352 17.68 10.63 13.37
N ALA A 353 17.28 9.77 12.42
CA ALA A 353 18.07 8.64 11.95
C ALA A 353 17.64 8.13 10.56
N LEU A 354 18.54 7.40 9.90
CA LEU A 354 18.19 6.52 8.78
C LEU A 354 17.86 5.14 9.33
N TYR A 355 16.60 4.74 9.22
CA TYR A 355 16.14 3.41 9.60
C TYR A 355 16.37 2.42 8.47
N ILE A 356 17.05 1.32 8.77
CA ILE A 356 17.29 0.21 7.85
C ILE A 356 16.31 -0.92 8.21
N ASN A 357 15.27 -1.05 7.39
CA ASN A 357 14.14 -1.94 7.63
C ASN A 357 14.37 -3.32 7.04
N MET A 358 15.01 -3.42 5.86
CA MET A 358 15.26 -4.70 5.22
C MET A 358 16.75 -4.89 4.92
N TYR A 359 17.22 -6.12 5.06
CA TYR A 359 18.60 -6.49 4.76
C TYR A 359 18.72 -7.01 3.34
N VAL A 360 18.56 -6.12 2.36
CA VAL A 360 18.66 -6.43 0.93
C VAL A 360 19.96 -5.86 0.39
N GLY A 361 20.74 -6.67 -0.33
CA GLY A 361 21.98 -6.21 -0.95
C GLY A 361 21.75 -5.04 -1.91
N ASN A 362 22.31 -3.87 -1.61
CA ASN A 362 22.11 -2.65 -2.40
C ASN A 362 23.21 -1.61 -2.13
N SER A 363 23.18 -0.52 -2.91
CA SER A 363 23.93 0.71 -2.62
C SER A 363 22.97 1.90 -2.68
N MET A 364 23.12 2.83 -1.73
CA MET A 364 22.25 3.98 -1.53
C MET A 364 23.08 5.23 -1.30
N GLU A 365 22.58 6.35 -1.80
CA GLU A 365 23.08 7.70 -1.50
C GLU A 365 21.92 8.54 -0.98
N ILE A 366 22.04 9.08 0.23
CA ILE A 366 21.04 10.00 0.79
C ILE A 366 21.64 11.38 1.04
N PRO A 367 20.94 12.47 0.67
CA PRO A 367 21.32 13.81 1.08
C PRO A 367 21.27 13.95 2.60
N VAL A 368 22.28 14.61 3.15
CA VAL A 368 22.42 14.93 4.58
C VAL A 368 22.94 16.36 4.69
N GLU A 369 22.83 16.99 5.87
CA GLU A 369 23.12 18.43 6.08
C GLU A 369 24.48 18.87 5.49
N ASN A 370 25.52 18.02 5.55
CA ASN A 370 26.87 18.32 5.08
C ASN A 370 27.34 17.45 3.91
N GLY A 371 26.44 17.00 3.02
CA GLY A 371 26.80 16.27 1.80
C GLY A 371 25.86 15.11 1.50
N ALA A 372 26.43 13.93 1.21
CA ALA A 372 25.67 12.73 0.96
C ALA A 372 26.25 11.54 1.74
N LEU A 373 25.39 10.83 2.48
CA LEU A 373 25.74 9.55 3.09
C LEU A 373 25.64 8.47 2.02
N LYS A 374 26.77 7.85 1.69
CA LYS A 374 26.87 6.67 0.83
C LYS A 374 26.99 5.41 1.67
N LEU A 375 26.13 4.45 1.39
CA LEU A 375 25.94 3.23 2.16
C LEU A 375 25.81 2.05 1.20
N ARG A 376 26.42 0.92 1.57
CA ARG A 376 26.28 -0.33 0.84
C ARG A 376 25.96 -1.47 1.80
N ILE A 377 24.84 -2.14 1.54
CA ILE A 377 24.48 -3.39 2.21
C ILE A 377 24.95 -4.55 1.33
N GLY A 378 25.73 -5.46 1.91
CA GLY A 378 26.19 -6.70 1.29
C GLY A 378 25.88 -7.90 2.18
N GLY A 379 26.03 -9.10 1.60
CA GLY A 379 25.61 -10.36 2.20
C GLY A 379 24.67 -11.11 1.26
N ASN A 380 24.21 -12.28 1.67
CA ASN A 380 23.32 -13.13 0.88
C ASN A 380 22.02 -13.46 1.63
N TYR A 381 21.50 -12.50 2.40
CA TYR A 381 20.17 -12.60 3.02
C TYR A 381 19.11 -12.76 1.91
N PRO A 382 18.10 -13.65 2.06
CA PRO A 382 17.73 -14.41 3.26
C PRO A 382 18.44 -15.78 3.41
N TRP A 383 19.39 -16.13 2.54
CA TRP A 383 20.08 -17.43 2.58
C TRP A 383 21.22 -17.50 3.61
N GLN A 384 21.77 -16.36 3.98
CA GLN A 384 22.83 -16.22 4.97
C GLN A 384 22.44 -15.15 5.99
N GLU A 385 22.79 -15.40 7.24
CA GLU A 385 22.50 -14.51 8.38
C GLU A 385 23.46 -13.31 8.48
N GLN A 386 24.64 -13.40 7.85
CA GLN A 386 25.63 -12.34 7.91
C GLN A 386 25.32 -11.23 6.90
N VAL A 387 25.13 -10.02 7.42
CA VAL A 387 24.95 -8.78 6.66
C VAL A 387 26.11 -7.84 6.96
N LYS A 388 26.70 -7.26 5.92
CA LYS A 388 27.74 -6.24 6.05
C LYS A 388 27.20 -4.90 5.56
N ILE A 389 27.30 -3.87 6.39
CA ILE A 389 26.89 -2.51 6.03
C ILE A 389 28.15 -1.67 5.99
N ALA A 390 28.56 -1.22 4.80
CA ALA A 390 29.71 -0.35 4.62
C ALA A 390 29.25 1.09 4.39
N ILE A 391 29.93 2.04 5.03
CA ILE A 391 29.74 3.47 4.79
C ILE A 391 30.86 3.95 3.88
N ASP A 392 30.52 4.25 2.64
CA ASP A 392 31.44 4.61 1.55
C ASP A 392 31.51 6.15 1.36
N SER A 393 31.17 6.91 2.39
CA SER A 393 31.14 8.39 2.34
C SER A 393 32.54 8.98 2.38
N VAL A 394 32.85 9.89 1.45
CA VAL A 394 34.19 10.51 1.34
C VAL A 394 34.48 11.47 2.49
N GLN A 395 33.46 12.19 2.96
CA GLN A 395 33.57 13.08 4.11
C GLN A 395 32.88 12.46 5.33
N PRO A 396 33.38 12.69 6.55
CA PRO A 396 32.71 12.26 7.76
C PRO A 396 31.32 12.89 7.88
N VAL A 397 30.29 12.06 7.82
CA VAL A 397 28.91 12.50 8.02
C VAL A 397 28.48 12.17 9.45
N ARG A 398 28.01 13.18 10.19
CA ARG A 398 27.34 12.94 11.47
C ARG A 398 25.92 12.45 11.19
N HIS A 399 25.68 11.17 11.39
CA HIS A 399 24.36 10.57 11.22
C HIS A 399 24.14 9.41 12.18
N THR A 400 22.87 9.08 12.44
CA THR A 400 22.48 7.90 13.21
C THR A 400 21.94 6.86 12.24
N LEU A 401 22.47 5.63 12.33
CA LEU A 401 21.88 4.48 11.66
C LEU A 401 21.04 3.73 12.67
N ALA A 402 19.77 3.47 12.35
CA ALA A 402 18.89 2.63 13.15
C ALA A 402 18.72 1.29 12.44
N LEU A 403 19.36 0.24 12.98
CA LEU A 403 19.36 -1.11 12.40
C LEU A 403 18.23 -1.93 13.00
N ARG A 404 17.32 -2.46 12.19
CA ARG A 404 16.26 -3.34 12.71
C ARG A 404 16.87 -4.60 13.32
N LEU A 405 16.47 -4.94 14.54
CA LEU A 405 16.72 -6.25 15.13
C LEU A 405 15.46 -7.09 14.87
N PRO A 406 15.50 -8.07 13.93
CA PRO A 406 14.31 -8.82 13.57
C PRO A 406 13.76 -9.62 14.74
N ASP A 407 12.43 -9.65 14.90
CA ASP A 407 11.76 -10.37 15.99
C ASP A 407 12.10 -11.87 16.05
N TRP A 408 12.35 -12.48 14.89
CA TRP A 408 12.73 -13.87 14.73
C TRP A 408 14.21 -14.16 15.10
N CYS A 409 15.02 -13.14 15.35
CA CYS A 409 16.45 -13.26 15.69
C CYS A 409 16.70 -12.84 17.16
N PRO A 410 16.62 -13.77 18.14
CA PRO A 410 16.72 -13.42 19.56
C PRO A 410 18.12 -12.97 19.99
N GLU A 411 19.17 -13.36 19.26
CA GLU A 411 20.57 -13.09 19.61
C GLU A 411 21.32 -12.37 18.48
N ALA A 412 20.74 -11.28 17.96
CA ALA A 412 21.39 -10.46 16.95
C ALA A 412 22.71 -9.88 17.46
N LYS A 413 23.81 -10.16 16.75
CA LYS A 413 25.15 -9.63 17.06
C LYS A 413 25.53 -8.56 16.06
N VAL A 414 25.86 -7.38 16.57
CA VAL A 414 26.31 -6.24 15.76
C VAL A 414 27.69 -5.81 16.21
N THR A 415 28.60 -5.66 15.26
CA THR A 415 29.94 -5.11 15.50
C THR A 415 30.19 -3.95 14.56
N LEU A 416 30.91 -2.93 15.04
CA LEU A 416 31.38 -1.80 14.27
C LEU A 416 32.91 -1.84 14.27
N ASN A 417 33.53 -1.98 13.10
CA ASN A 417 35.00 -2.12 13.00
C ASN A 417 35.58 -3.24 13.89
N GLY A 418 34.86 -4.36 14.01
CA GLY A 418 35.24 -5.51 14.83
C GLY A 418 35.08 -5.32 16.35
N ARG A 419 34.51 -4.19 16.79
CA ARG A 419 34.21 -3.92 18.21
C ARG A 419 32.72 -4.04 18.46
N GLU A 420 32.35 -4.48 19.66
CA GLU A 420 30.95 -4.45 20.10
C GLU A 420 30.46 -3.00 20.15
N VAL A 421 29.18 -2.81 19.82
CA VAL A 421 28.52 -1.52 19.84
C VAL A 421 27.72 -1.35 21.12
N GLU A 422 27.60 -0.10 21.57
CA GLU A 422 26.70 0.25 22.66
C GLU A 422 25.26 -0.11 22.30
N GLN A 423 24.54 -0.70 23.26
CA GLN A 423 23.17 -1.17 23.09
C GLN A 423 22.17 -0.04 23.33
N ASP A 424 21.94 0.83 22.33
CA ASP A 424 20.84 1.80 22.31
C ASP A 424 19.68 1.26 21.46
N ILE A 425 18.94 0.28 22.02
CA ILE A 425 17.81 -0.34 21.33
C ILE A 425 16.52 0.40 21.67
N ARG A 426 15.82 0.89 20.64
CA ARG A 426 14.52 1.56 20.78
C ARG A 426 13.53 0.92 19.83
N LYS A 427 12.46 0.35 20.38
CA LYS A 427 11.38 -0.31 19.61
C LYS A 427 11.91 -1.26 18.52
N GLY A 428 12.85 -2.12 18.90
CA GLY A 428 13.46 -3.11 18.01
C GLY A 428 14.46 -2.56 16.99
N TYR A 429 14.90 -1.31 17.11
CA TYR A 429 16.00 -0.75 16.31
C TYR A 429 17.21 -0.42 17.18
N LEU A 430 18.39 -0.94 16.81
CA LEU A 430 19.66 -0.56 17.40
C LEU A 430 20.19 0.74 16.77
N HIS A 431 20.33 1.78 17.59
CA HIS A 431 20.78 3.09 17.14
C HIS A 431 22.30 3.21 17.28
N ILE A 432 22.99 3.38 16.15
CA ILE A 432 24.43 3.54 16.09
C ILE A 432 24.72 4.98 15.66
N ARG A 433 25.24 5.78 16.60
CA ARG A 433 25.58 7.17 16.36
C ARG A 433 27.00 7.28 15.80
N ARG A 434 27.15 7.94 14.66
CA ARG A 434 28.45 8.28 14.09
C ARG A 434 28.85 9.72 14.45
N SER A 435 29.93 9.87 15.20
CA SER A 435 30.68 11.13 15.31
C SER A 435 31.60 11.24 14.09
N GLY A 436 31.57 12.37 13.38
CA GLY A 436 32.30 12.56 12.13
C GLY A 436 33.83 12.70 12.31
N GLN A 437 34.51 11.71 12.87
CA GLN A 437 35.98 11.67 12.82
C GLN A 437 36.46 11.04 11.51
N GLU A 438 37.49 11.66 10.93
CA GLU A 438 38.19 11.19 9.74
C GLU A 438 38.73 9.76 9.94
N GLY A 439 38.49 8.89 8.97
CA GLY A 439 39.15 7.58 8.87
C GLY A 439 38.36 6.37 9.37
N GLU A 440 37.09 6.52 9.77
CA GLU A 440 36.28 5.36 10.16
C GLU A 440 35.59 4.70 8.96
N THR A 441 36.35 3.91 8.21
CA THR A 441 35.81 2.93 7.25
C THR A 441 35.51 1.62 7.95
N GLY A 442 34.23 1.27 8.07
CA GLY A 442 33.80 -0.12 8.22
C GLY A 442 32.47 -0.34 8.91
#